data_AF-A0A3D5NP65-F1
#
_entry.id   AF-A0A3D5NP65-F1
#
_cell.length_a   1.000
_cell.length_b   1.000
_cell.length_c   1.000
_cell.angle_alpha   90.00
_cell.angle_beta   90.00
_cell.angle_gamma   90.00
#
_symmetry.space_group_name_H-M   'P 1'
#
loop_
_entity.id
_entity.type
_entity.pdbx_description
1 polymer ?
#
loop_
_entity_poly.entity_id
_entity_poly.type
_entity_poly.pdbx_seq_one_letter_code
_entity_poly.pdbx_strand_id
1 'polypeptide(L)'
;MEIYVVGEMFMEVLSLGEKVKKRRKELNMTLKDVAGNRVTPGQISLVESSKSNPSMDLLDYLAETLDISVEYFMESETTQADRICNYFSQMAEISIELEEFDKASKYIE
;
A
#
# COMPACT_ATOMS: atom_id res chain seq x y z
N MET A 1 20.44 21.40 0.85
CA MET A 1 20.51 20.45 1.97
C MET A 1 19.51 19.37 1.63
N GLU A 2 20.00 18.26 1.07
CA GLU A 2 19.19 17.12 0.69
C GLU A 2 18.63 16.52 1.98
N ILE A 3 17.34 16.70 2.17
CA ILE A 3 16.60 16.01 3.22
C ILE A 3 16.53 14.58 2.72
N TYR A 4 17.22 13.68 3.40
CA TYR A 4 17.09 12.25 3.18
C TYR A 4 15.63 11.88 3.41
N VAL A 5 14.87 11.81 2.32
CA VAL A 5 13.56 11.19 2.29
C VAL A 5 13.84 9.72 2.57
N VAL A 6 13.62 9.31 3.82
CA VAL A 6 13.46 7.90 4.16
C VAL A 6 12.44 7.38 3.14
N GLY A 7 12.91 6.46 2.30
CA GLY A 7 12.54 6.32 0.89
C GLY A 7 11.08 6.56 0.56
N GLU A 8 10.84 7.24 -0.57
CA GLU A 8 9.57 7.51 -1.24
C GLU A 8 8.41 6.56 -0.85
N MET A 9 7.84 6.75 0.33
CA MET A 9 6.54 6.21 0.68
C MET A 9 5.54 7.18 0.06
N PHE A 10 5.26 6.97 -1.23
CA PHE A 10 4.03 7.47 -1.82
C PHE A 10 2.87 7.01 -0.93
N MET A 11 2.30 7.95 -0.18
CA MET A 11 1.10 7.73 0.63
C MET A 11 -0.12 7.65 -0.30
N GLU A 12 -0.20 6.53 -1.00
CA GLU A 12 -1.35 6.16 -1.82
C GLU A 12 -2.35 5.38 -0.96
N VAL A 13 -3.63 5.66 -1.16
CA VAL A 13 -4.71 4.80 -0.67
C VAL A 13 -4.99 3.77 -1.76
N LEU A 14 -4.77 2.50 -1.45
CA LEU A 14 -4.88 1.40 -2.42
C LEU A 14 -5.91 0.37 -1.97
N SER A 15 -6.70 -0.11 -2.93
CA SER A 15 -7.52 -1.32 -2.74
C SER A 15 -6.65 -2.57 -2.61
N LEU A 16 -7.23 -3.68 -2.12
CA LEU A 16 -6.52 -4.97 -2.04
C LEU A 16 -5.96 -5.40 -3.40
N GLY A 17 -6.74 -5.28 -4.48
CA GLY A 17 -6.31 -5.66 -5.82
C GLY A 17 -5.15 -4.82 -6.33
N GLU A 18 -5.17 -3.52 -6.05
CA GLU A 18 -4.08 -2.61 -6.42
C GLU A 18 -2.82 -2.89 -5.61
N LYS A 19 -2.95 -3.19 -4.31
CA LYS A 19 -1.81 -3.61 -3.47
C LYS A 19 -1.14 -4.87 -4.02
N VAL A 20 -1.92 -5.89 -4.37
CA VAL A 20 -1.41 -7.14 -4.99
C VAL A 20 -0.69 -6.83 -6.30
N LYS A 21 -1.31 -6.05 -7.17
CA LYS A 21 -0.75 -5.69 -8.49
C LYS A 21 0.53 -4.88 -8.38
N LYS A 22 0.57 -3.90 -7.48
CA LYS A 22 1.72 -3.05 -7.22
C LYS A 22 2.89 -3.90 -6.74
N ARG A 23 2.67 -4.72 -5.70
CA ARG A 23 3.71 -5.58 -5.14
C ARG A 23 4.23 -6.60 -6.15
N ARG A 24 3.35 -7.23 -6.94
CA ARG A 24 3.77 -8.15 -8.02
C ARG A 24 4.70 -7.46 -9.01
N LYS A 25 4.39 -6.22 -9.41
CA LYS A 25 5.21 -5.46 -10.35
C LYS A 25 6.55 -5.03 -9.74
N GLU A 26 6.58 -4.64 -8.47
CA GLU A 26 7.82 -4.34 -7.74
C GLU A 26 8.77 -5.55 -7.73
N LEU A 27 8.21 -6.76 -7.61
CA LEU A 27 8.96 -8.01 -7.70
C LEU A 27 9.23 -8.48 -9.14
N ASN A 28 8.82 -7.72 -10.15
CA ASN A 28 8.94 -8.07 -11.58
C ASN A 28 8.33 -9.44 -11.94
N MET A 29 7.29 -9.86 -11.23
CA MET A 29 6.62 -11.14 -11.43
C MET A 29 5.49 -11.03 -12.47
N THR A 30 5.31 -12.06 -13.29
CA THR A 30 4.12 -12.22 -14.14
C THR A 30 2.94 -12.77 -13.34
N LEU A 31 1.73 -12.70 -13.89
CA LEU A 31 0.56 -13.36 -13.30
C LEU A 31 0.77 -14.88 -13.16
N LYS A 32 1.54 -15.49 -14.07
CA LYS A 32 1.87 -16.91 -14.03
C LYS A 32 2.82 -17.24 -12.88
N ASP A 33 3.79 -16.37 -12.61
CA ASP A 33 4.73 -16.57 -11.51
C ASP A 33 4.02 -16.52 -10.15
N VAL A 34 3.10 -15.55 -9.96
CA VAL A 34 2.29 -15.48 -8.73
C VAL A 34 1.29 -16.63 -8.63
N ALA A 35 0.70 -17.07 -9.76
CA ALA A 35 -0.24 -18.17 -9.75
C ALA A 35 0.40 -19.51 -9.35
N GLY A 36 1.67 -19.72 -9.74
CA GLY A 36 2.41 -20.93 -9.46
C GLY A 36 1.66 -22.19 -9.90
N ASN A 37 1.60 -23.18 -9.02
CA ASN A 37 0.81 -24.40 -9.21
C ASN A 37 -0.47 -24.44 -8.35
N ARG A 38 -0.75 -23.39 -7.57
CA ARG A 38 -1.84 -23.38 -6.60
C ARG A 38 -3.13 -22.78 -7.15
N VAL A 39 -3.00 -21.75 -8.01
CA VAL A 39 -4.14 -21.04 -8.60
C VAL A 39 -3.90 -20.75 -10.07
N THR A 40 -4.86 -20.10 -10.74
CA THR A 40 -4.73 -19.74 -12.15
C THR A 40 -4.32 -18.28 -12.34
N PRO A 41 -3.59 -17.93 -13.42
CA PRO A 41 -3.30 -16.53 -13.75
C PRO A 41 -4.57 -15.67 -13.90
N GLY A 42 -5.68 -16.27 -14.35
CA GLY A 42 -6.98 -15.61 -14.44
C GLY A 42 -7.54 -15.23 -13.06
N GLN A 43 -7.37 -16.09 -12.05
CA GLN A 43 -7.78 -15.79 -10.67
C GLN A 43 -6.96 -14.63 -10.09
N ILE A 44 -5.64 -14.59 -10.33
CA ILE A 44 -4.80 -13.45 -9.92
C ILE A 44 -5.29 -12.15 -10.60
N SER A 45 -5.60 -12.21 -11.90
CA SER A 45 -6.13 -11.06 -12.64
C SER A 45 -7.47 -10.53 -12.07
N LEU A 46 -8.36 -11.43 -11.62
CA LEU A 46 -9.62 -11.04 -10.98
C LEU A 46 -9.39 -10.35 -9.63
N VAL A 47 -8.42 -10.84 -8.84
CA VAL A 47 -8.00 -10.19 -7.59
C VAL A 47 -7.44 -8.80 -7.88
N GLU A 48 -6.49 -8.68 -8.83
CA GLU A 48 -5.85 -7.41 -9.18
C GLU A 48 -6.78 -6.35 -9.78
N SER A 49 -7.91 -6.79 -10.34
CA SER A 49 -8.95 -5.91 -10.88
C SER A 49 -10.10 -5.66 -9.92
N SER A 50 -9.97 -6.11 -8.65
CA SER A 50 -10.98 -5.99 -7.59
C SER A 50 -12.34 -6.60 -7.99
N LYS A 51 -12.33 -7.57 -8.90
CA LYS A 51 -13.53 -8.29 -9.38
C LYS A 51 -13.82 -9.58 -8.61
N SER A 52 -12.95 -9.92 -7.66
CA SER A 52 -13.15 -11.05 -6.75
C SER A 52 -12.72 -10.67 -5.35
N ASN A 53 -13.46 -11.14 -4.34
CA ASN A 53 -13.04 -11.09 -2.94
C ASN A 53 -12.30 -12.40 -2.61
N PRO A 54 -10.97 -12.39 -2.43
CA PRO A 54 -10.20 -13.61 -2.13
C PRO A 54 -10.58 -14.20 -0.76
N SER A 55 -10.49 -15.52 -0.62
CA SER A 55 -10.56 -16.17 0.69
C SER A 55 -9.29 -15.92 1.51
N MET A 56 -9.34 -16.15 2.82
CA MET A 56 -8.14 -16.06 3.68
C MET A 56 -7.02 -16.98 3.19
N ASP A 57 -7.32 -18.25 2.84
CA ASP A 57 -6.32 -19.17 2.30
C ASP A 57 -5.62 -18.66 1.03
N LEU A 58 -6.35 -17.93 0.16
CA LEU A 58 -5.76 -17.31 -1.02
C LEU A 58 -4.95 -16.07 -0.64
N LEU A 59 -5.42 -15.30 0.34
CA LEU A 59 -4.72 -14.13 0.83
C LEU A 59 -3.38 -14.49 1.47
N ASP A 60 -3.36 -15.54 2.30
CA ASP A 60 -2.14 -16.09 2.91
C ASP A 60 -1.15 -16.56 1.85
N TYR A 61 -1.65 -17.27 0.82
CA TYR A 61 -0.82 -17.67 -0.30
C TYR A 61 -0.22 -16.47 -1.06
N LEU A 62 -1.02 -15.43 -1.30
CA LEU A 62 -0.54 -14.20 -1.95
C LEU A 62 0.50 -13.49 -1.10
N ALA A 63 0.30 -13.42 0.22
CA ALA A 63 1.22 -12.80 1.17
C ALA A 63 2.58 -13.50 1.18
N GLU A 64 2.57 -14.84 1.27
CA GLU A 64 3.78 -15.66 1.17
C GLU A 64 4.47 -15.49 -0.20
N THR A 65 3.71 -15.55 -1.29
CA THR A 65 4.26 -15.49 -2.66
C THR A 65 4.84 -14.11 -3.00
N LEU A 66 4.25 -13.04 -2.46
CA LEU A 66 4.63 -11.65 -2.72
C LEU A 66 5.52 -11.06 -1.62
N ASP A 67 6.01 -11.89 -0.70
CA ASP A 67 6.91 -11.52 0.39
C ASP A 67 6.43 -10.24 1.11
N ILE A 68 5.20 -10.32 1.63
CA ILE A 68 4.53 -9.23 2.34
C ILE A 68 3.53 -9.80 3.36
N SER A 69 3.13 -9.00 4.34
CA SER A 69 2.20 -9.45 5.37
C SER A 69 0.75 -9.49 4.88
N VAL A 70 -0.05 -10.38 5.47
CA VAL A 70 -1.50 -10.46 5.22
C VAL A 70 -2.20 -9.18 5.68
N GLU A 71 -1.73 -8.62 6.80
CA GLU A 71 -2.23 -7.36 7.38
C GLU A 71 -2.15 -6.21 6.38
N TYR A 72 -1.08 -6.13 5.60
CA TYR A 72 -0.94 -5.10 4.55
C TYR A 72 -2.06 -5.22 3.51
N PHE A 73 -2.39 -6.43 3.06
CA PHE A 73 -3.50 -6.61 2.12
C PHE A 73 -4.85 -6.30 2.76
N MET A 74 -5.04 -6.68 4.02
CA MET A 74 -6.28 -6.46 4.76
C MET A 74 -6.54 -5.01 5.17
N GLU A 75 -5.51 -4.15 5.23
CA GLU A 75 -5.68 -2.75 5.60
C GLU A 75 -6.70 -2.07 4.69
N SER A 76 -7.78 -1.50 5.26
CA SER A 76 -8.82 -0.88 4.44
C SER A 76 -8.35 0.44 3.83
N GLU A 77 -9.00 0.89 2.75
CA GLU A 77 -8.74 2.22 2.18
C GLU A 77 -9.02 3.33 3.20
N THR A 78 -10.06 3.16 4.03
CA THR A 78 -10.38 4.08 5.11
C THR A 78 -9.27 4.13 6.15
N THR A 79 -8.77 2.98 6.60
CA THR A 79 -7.66 2.92 7.57
C THR A 79 -6.38 3.55 7.01
N GLN A 80 -6.09 3.32 5.72
CA GLN A 80 -4.99 3.99 5.03
C GLN A 80 -5.19 5.51 5.02
N ALA A 81 -6.36 5.98 4.62
CA ALA A 81 -6.68 7.41 4.59
C ALA A 81 -6.57 8.06 5.98
N ASP A 82 -7.12 7.42 7.02
CA ASP A 82 -7.05 7.89 8.39
C ASP A 82 -5.59 8.01 8.86
N ARG A 83 -4.76 6.99 8.59
CA ARG A 83 -3.33 6.99 8.93
C ARG A 83 -2.60 8.13 8.22
N ILE A 84 -2.91 8.36 6.94
CA ILE A 84 -2.33 9.44 6.13
C ILE A 84 -2.73 10.80 6.71
N CYS A 85 -4.02 11.04 6.94
CA CYS A 85 -4.52 12.28 7.54
C CYS A 85 -3.88 12.56 8.90
N ASN A 86 -3.85 11.55 9.78
CA ASN A 86 -3.25 11.68 11.11
C ASN A 86 -1.77 12.02 11.05
N TYR A 87 -1.03 11.46 10.10
CA TYR A 87 0.37 11.81 9.87
C TYR A 87 0.52 13.28 9.47
N PHE A 88 -0.27 13.74 8.50
CA PHE A 88 -0.22 15.13 8.03
C PHE A 88 -0.57 16.13 9.13
N SER A 89 -1.61 15.86 9.92
CA SER A 89 -1.98 16.71 11.06
C SER A 89 -0.86 16.81 12.10
N GLN A 90 -0.27 15.68 12.51
CA GLN A 90 0.84 15.67 13.47
C GLN A 90 2.06 16.43 12.93
N MET A 91 2.41 16.24 11.66
CA MET A 91 3.54 16.94 11.05
C MET A 91 3.30 18.45 10.93
N ALA A 92 2.06 18.88 10.67
CA ALA A 92 1.68 20.28 10.69
C ALA A 92 1.82 20.88 12.10
N GLU A 93 1.28 20.21 13.12
CA GLU A 93 1.36 20.63 14.53
C GLU A 93 2.81 20.80 14.98
N ILE A 94 3.67 19.78 14.74
CA ILE A 94 5.09 19.84 15.06
C ILE A 94 5.78 21.01 14.34
N SER A 95 5.47 21.22 13.06
CA SER A 95 6.08 22.31 12.28
C SER A 95 5.67 23.69 12.80
N ILE A 96 4.45 23.84 13.32
CA ILE A 96 3.98 25.06 13.96
C ILE A 96 4.72 25.30 15.29
N GLU A 97 4.88 24.26 16.12
CA GLU A 97 5.60 24.34 17.41
C GLU A 97 7.08 24.74 17.23
N LEU A 98 7.68 24.33 16.11
CA LEU A 98 9.05 24.68 15.73
C LEU A 98 9.16 26.03 15.01
N GLU A 99 8.05 26.76 14.85
CA GLU A 99 7.97 28.02 14.10
C GLU A 99 8.37 27.88 12.60
N GLU A 100 8.32 26.67 12.05
CA GLU A 100 8.60 26.34 10.64
C GLU A 100 7.32 26.49 9.77
N PHE A 101 6.74 27.69 9.70
CA PHE A 101 5.42 27.91 9.08
C PHE A 101 5.35 27.54 7.58
N ASP A 102 6.41 27.79 6.82
CA ASP A 102 6.50 27.41 5.39
C ASP A 102 6.39 25.90 5.18
N LYS A 103 6.82 25.12 6.18
CA LYS A 103 6.74 23.66 6.16
C LYS A 103 5.38 23.17 6.66
N ALA A 104 4.83 23.80 7.70
CA ALA A 104 3.49 23.52 8.18
C ALA A 104 2.43 23.65 7.06
N SER A 105 2.51 24.72 6.26
CA SER A 105 1.57 24.94 5.15
C SER A 105 1.57 23.81 4.12
N LYS A 106 2.67 23.08 3.94
CA LYS A 106 2.77 21.97 2.99
C LYS A 106 2.09 20.69 3.46
N TYR A 107 1.77 20.59 4.75
CA TYR A 107 1.10 19.43 5.33
C TYR A 107 -0.41 19.64 5.50
N ILE A 108 -0.94 20.81 5.14
CA ILE A 108 -2.35 21.19 5.29
C ILE A 108 -3.10 21.22 3.94
N GLU A 109 -2.39 21.18 2.81
CA GLU A 109 -2.97 21.04 1.46
C GLU A 109 -3.48 19.63 1.17
#